data_AF-F9P395-F1
#
_entry.id   AF-F9P395-F1
#
_cell.length_a   1.000
_cell.length_b   1.000
_cell.length_c   1.000
_cell.angle_alpha   90.00
_cell.angle_beta   90.00
_cell.angle_gamma   90.00
#
_symmetry.space_group_name_H-M   'P 1'
#
loop_
_entity.id
_entity.type
_entity.pdbx_description
1 polymer ?
#
loop_
_entity_poly.entity_id
_entity_poly.type
_entity_poly.pdbx_seq_one_letter_code
_entity_poly.pdbx_strand_id
1 'polypeptide(L)'
;MFILIGIFLFLFSINSFINGWRKLDIVIVIGYLYLLCKQSSNLSFTSMQNLDIALIIILLFYSISDILWGLRIVGLTIPLVRNIILRYINFKDYLEYKIRIHIRDISEVVLLLLLITLVYVQEFFKVPTVSFQNTNIVELISFEIGVFSLYGIYVGFLQFLTENDKAYYLGVSKTKFMLDKSIWSRFTRAKFFHILLFLTVAMPVLSNFIHQTNYLEYIWQASSGIVVIIYIYLLKLNISVAYNVFRLNAEVIHKKIQNQDSSSTEMIKKLRELRKTSVDEEISIYLQREMKELFWKVYKKPDEYVDNFVSVFLENRFLLIDVEERNDFVYSIFHEEYWENYNLAYSIDEYL
;
A
#
# COMPACT_ATOMS: atom_id res chain seq x y z
N MET A 1 -23.19 -20.84 -16.46
CA MET A 1 -21.77 -20.52 -16.75
C MET A 1 -21.64 -19.57 -17.94
N PHE A 2 -22.28 -19.82 -19.09
CA PHE A 2 -22.31 -18.89 -20.23
C PHE A 2 -22.74 -17.46 -19.85
N ILE A 3 -23.86 -17.35 -19.14
CA ILE A 3 -24.39 -16.07 -18.62
C ILE A 3 -23.37 -15.41 -17.67
N LEU A 4 -22.69 -16.19 -16.83
CA LEU A 4 -21.70 -15.68 -15.88
C LEU A 4 -20.45 -15.12 -16.59
N ILE A 5 -19.94 -15.85 -17.59
CA ILE A 5 -18.80 -15.45 -18.41
C ILE A 5 -19.15 -14.20 -19.23
N GLY A 6 -20.37 -14.13 -19.78
CA GLY A 6 -20.87 -12.96 -20.49
C GLY A 6 -21.00 -11.72 -19.59
N ILE A 7 -21.49 -11.90 -18.35
CA ILE A 7 -21.56 -10.82 -17.34
C ILE A 7 -20.15 -10.32 -16.98
N PHE A 8 -19.18 -11.22 -16.79
CA PHE A 8 -17.81 -10.83 -16.48
C PHE A 8 -17.13 -10.09 -17.62
N LEU A 9 -17.30 -10.56 -18.86
CA LEU A 9 -16.81 -9.83 -20.04
C LEU A 9 -17.48 -8.45 -20.15
N PHE A 10 -18.78 -8.35 -19.93
CA PHE A 10 -19.50 -7.07 -19.97
C PHE A 10 -19.00 -6.08 -18.91
N LEU A 11 -18.85 -6.52 -17.66
CA LEU A 11 -18.33 -5.68 -16.57
C LEU A 11 -16.88 -5.27 -16.79
N PHE A 12 -16.04 -6.18 -17.30
CA PHE A 12 -14.67 -5.89 -17.69
C PHE A 12 -14.60 -4.86 -18.82
N SER A 13 -15.41 -5.02 -19.87
CA SER A 13 -15.46 -4.09 -21.00
C SER A 13 -15.94 -2.69 -20.59
N ILE A 14 -16.88 -2.56 -19.66
CA ILE A 14 -17.28 -1.26 -19.10
C ILE A 14 -16.09 -0.57 -18.43
N ASN A 15 -15.35 -1.30 -17.58
CA ASN A 15 -14.17 -0.76 -16.93
C ASN A 15 -13.10 -0.32 -17.94
N SER A 16 -12.75 -1.16 -18.92
CA SER A 16 -11.75 -0.83 -19.95
C SER A 16 -12.18 0.34 -20.85
N PHE A 17 -13.49 0.54 -21.06
CA PHE A 17 -13.99 1.68 -21.83
C PHE A 17 -13.82 3.00 -21.06
N ILE A 18 -13.98 2.99 -19.75
CA ILE A 18 -13.90 4.18 -18.89
C ILE A 18 -12.45 4.52 -18.51
N ASN A 19 -11.66 3.51 -18.12
CA ASN A 19 -10.28 3.68 -17.67
C ASN A 19 -9.23 3.63 -18.79
N GLY A 20 -9.67 3.39 -20.03
CA GLY A 20 -8.80 3.22 -21.19
C GLY A 20 -8.24 1.80 -21.33
N TRP A 21 -7.96 1.41 -22.57
CA TRP A 21 -7.53 0.06 -22.91
C TRP A 21 -6.02 -0.13 -22.69
N ARG A 22 -5.65 -1.12 -21.86
CA ARG A 22 -4.28 -1.61 -21.77
C ARG A 22 -4.06 -2.71 -22.82
N LYS A 23 -2.80 -2.89 -23.26
CA LYS A 23 -2.46 -3.96 -24.22
C LYS A 23 -2.85 -5.36 -23.72
N LEU A 24 -2.86 -5.57 -22.40
CA LEU A 24 -3.23 -6.83 -21.76
C LEU A 24 -4.76 -7.06 -21.76
N ASP A 25 -5.56 -6.00 -21.80
CA ASP A 25 -7.02 -6.08 -21.78
C ASP A 25 -7.56 -6.75 -23.04
N ILE A 26 -6.90 -6.54 -24.18
CA ILE A 26 -7.22 -7.21 -25.45
C ILE A 26 -7.06 -8.73 -25.31
N VAL A 27 -5.99 -9.19 -24.64
CA VAL A 27 -5.74 -10.62 -24.40
C VAL A 27 -6.79 -11.21 -23.48
N ILE A 28 -7.21 -10.47 -22.45
CA ILE A 28 -8.26 -10.89 -21.51
C ILE A 28 -9.61 -11.01 -22.23
N VAL A 29 -9.97 -10.03 -23.08
CA VAL A 29 -11.20 -10.07 -23.89
C VAL A 29 -11.18 -11.25 -24.86
N ILE A 30 -10.05 -11.50 -25.54
CA ILE A 30 -9.91 -12.66 -26.43
C ILE A 30 -10.07 -13.97 -25.64
N GLY A 31 -9.51 -14.07 -24.44
CA GLY A 31 -9.66 -15.23 -23.56
C GLY A 31 -11.12 -15.50 -23.16
N TYR A 32 -11.87 -14.44 -22.80
CA TYR A 32 -13.29 -14.56 -22.51
C TYR A 32 -14.14 -14.88 -23.73
N LEU A 33 -13.84 -14.31 -24.89
CA LEU A 33 -14.50 -14.62 -26.17
C LEU A 33 -14.23 -16.07 -26.59
N TYR A 34 -13.01 -16.58 -26.39
CA TYR A 34 -12.69 -17.99 -26.63
C TYR A 34 -13.55 -18.92 -25.77
N LEU A 35 -13.70 -18.62 -24.48
CA LEU A 35 -14.56 -19.38 -23.56
C LEU A 35 -16.04 -19.29 -23.95
N LEU A 36 -16.53 -18.13 -24.39
CA LEU A 36 -17.90 -17.95 -24.88
C LEU A 36 -18.15 -18.73 -26.17
N CYS A 37 -17.23 -18.69 -27.14
CA CYS A 37 -17.33 -19.43 -28.40
C CYS A 37 -17.31 -20.95 -28.17
N LYS A 38 -16.41 -21.44 -27.31
CA LYS A 38 -16.35 -22.85 -26.93
C LYS A 38 -17.59 -23.33 -26.19
N GLN A 39 -18.24 -22.45 -25.43
CA GLN A 39 -19.49 -22.76 -24.73
C GLN A 39 -20.73 -22.65 -25.63
N SER A 40 -20.69 -21.81 -26.67
CA SER A 40 -21.76 -21.64 -27.64
C SER A 40 -21.81 -22.76 -28.68
N SER A 41 -20.67 -23.39 -29.00
CA SER A 41 -20.67 -24.63 -29.78
C SER A 41 -21.08 -25.77 -28.84
N ASN A 42 -22.21 -26.42 -29.12
CA ASN A 42 -22.80 -27.53 -28.35
C ASN A 42 -21.92 -28.81 -28.25
N LEU A 43 -20.59 -28.70 -28.30
CA LEU A 43 -19.65 -29.77 -27.99
C LEU A 43 -19.63 -29.98 -26.48
N SER A 44 -20.54 -30.85 -26.04
CA SER A 44 -20.55 -31.61 -24.79
C SER A 44 -19.73 -31.02 -23.62
N PHE A 45 -20.45 -30.55 -22.60
CA PHE A 45 -19.95 -30.10 -21.30
C PHE A 45 -19.09 -31.13 -20.53
N THR A 46 -18.90 -32.35 -21.05
CA THR A 46 -18.33 -33.48 -20.34
C THR A 46 -16.81 -33.52 -20.29
N SER A 47 -16.10 -32.58 -20.92
CA SER A 47 -14.65 -32.42 -20.71
C SER A 47 -14.23 -30.96 -20.72
N MET A 48 -14.63 -30.20 -19.68
CA MET A 48 -13.76 -29.10 -19.25
C MET A 48 -12.41 -29.71 -18.90
N GLN A 49 -11.43 -29.52 -19.78
CA GLN A 49 -10.08 -29.98 -19.50
C GLN A 49 -9.53 -29.12 -18.36
N ASN A 50 -8.60 -29.66 -17.57
CA ASN A 50 -7.96 -28.90 -16.49
C ASN A 50 -7.37 -27.56 -16.99
N LEU A 51 -7.02 -27.47 -18.28
CA LEU A 51 -6.59 -26.24 -18.95
C LEU A 51 -7.67 -25.16 -19.07
N ASP A 52 -8.94 -25.53 -19.29
CA ASP A 52 -10.05 -24.57 -19.37
C ASP A 52 -10.37 -23.99 -17.99
N ILE A 53 -10.32 -24.83 -16.96
CA ILE A 53 -10.49 -24.41 -15.56
C ILE A 53 -9.34 -23.50 -15.14
N ALA A 54 -8.10 -23.86 -15.49
CA ALA A 54 -6.93 -23.00 -15.27
C ALA A 54 -7.07 -21.65 -15.99
N LEU A 55 -7.52 -21.65 -17.25
CA LEU A 55 -7.76 -20.42 -18.01
C LEU A 55 -8.84 -19.55 -17.36
N ILE A 56 -9.95 -20.14 -16.89
CA ILE A 56 -10.99 -19.44 -16.16
C ILE A 56 -10.41 -18.81 -14.89
N ILE A 57 -9.65 -19.56 -14.10
CA ILE A 57 -9.04 -19.06 -12.86
C ILE A 57 -8.07 -17.90 -13.16
N ILE A 58 -7.23 -18.03 -14.18
CA ILE A 58 -6.29 -16.97 -14.60
C ILE A 58 -7.05 -15.71 -15.04
N LEU A 59 -8.06 -15.86 -15.89
CA LEU A 59 -8.87 -14.73 -16.36
C LEU A 59 -9.62 -14.05 -15.22
N LEU A 60 -10.19 -14.83 -14.29
CA LEU A 60 -10.88 -14.31 -13.11
C LEU A 60 -9.90 -13.55 -12.21
N PHE A 61 -8.71 -14.11 -11.95
CA PHE A 61 -7.70 -13.47 -11.10
C PHE A 61 -7.24 -12.13 -11.69
N TYR A 62 -7.05 -12.06 -13.01
CA TYR A 62 -6.65 -10.83 -13.70
C TYR A 62 -7.78 -9.79 -13.77
N SER A 63 -9.03 -10.22 -13.96
CA SER A 63 -10.17 -9.32 -14.16
C SER A 63 -10.90 -8.96 -12.87
N ILE A 64 -10.61 -9.58 -11.72
CA ILE A 64 -11.44 -9.42 -10.51
C ILE A 64 -11.51 -7.96 -10.04
N SER A 65 -10.38 -7.25 -10.09
CA SER A 65 -10.32 -5.84 -9.68
C SER A 65 -11.15 -4.95 -10.61
N ASP A 66 -11.05 -5.20 -11.91
CA ASP A 66 -11.74 -4.46 -12.96
C ASP A 66 -13.25 -4.75 -12.96
N ILE A 67 -13.64 -6.01 -12.75
CA ILE A 67 -15.04 -6.44 -12.59
C ILE A 67 -15.65 -5.82 -11.33
N LEU A 68 -14.92 -5.79 -10.20
CA LEU A 68 -15.39 -5.13 -8.98
C LEU A 68 -15.59 -3.62 -9.17
N TRP A 69 -14.72 -2.98 -9.97
CA TRP A 69 -14.87 -1.57 -10.31
C TRP A 69 -16.05 -1.33 -11.28
N GLY A 70 -16.20 -2.16 -12.31
CA GLY A 70 -17.36 -2.13 -13.20
C GLY A 70 -18.68 -2.34 -12.45
N LEU A 71 -18.71 -3.26 -11.49
CA LEU A 71 -19.86 -3.46 -10.59
C LEU A 71 -20.15 -2.23 -9.74
N ARG A 72 -19.11 -1.53 -9.26
CA ARG A 72 -19.27 -0.28 -8.52
C ARG A 72 -19.95 0.78 -9.38
N ILE A 73 -19.54 0.93 -10.63
CA ILE A 73 -20.10 1.92 -11.56
C ILE A 73 -21.53 1.60 -11.95
N VAL A 74 -21.78 0.38 -12.42
CA VAL A 74 -23.13 -0.06 -12.81
C VAL A 74 -24.06 -0.09 -11.60
N GLY A 75 -23.55 -0.42 -10.42
CA GLY A 75 -24.34 -0.41 -9.20
C GLY A 75 -24.67 0.99 -8.69
N LEU A 76 -23.84 2.00 -8.95
CA LEU A 76 -24.12 3.39 -8.58
C LEU A 76 -25.23 4.04 -9.41
N THR A 77 -25.51 3.54 -10.62
CA THR A 77 -26.63 4.03 -11.46
C THR A 77 -27.99 3.46 -11.05
N ILE A 78 -28.03 2.34 -10.34
CA ILE A 78 -29.27 1.70 -9.88
C ILE A 78 -29.59 2.19 -8.45
N PRO A 79 -30.74 2.85 -8.18
CA PRO A 79 -31.02 3.48 -6.89
C PRO A 79 -30.93 2.55 -5.67
N LEU A 80 -31.42 1.30 -5.80
CA LEU A 80 -31.36 0.30 -4.73
C LEU A 80 -29.93 -0.17 -4.43
N VAL A 81 -29.12 -0.35 -5.47
CA VAL A 81 -27.74 -0.86 -5.35
C VAL A 81 -26.79 0.26 -4.93
N ARG A 82 -27.05 1.50 -5.37
CA ARG A 82 -26.33 2.72 -4.98
C ARG A 82 -26.27 2.88 -3.47
N ASN A 83 -27.39 2.75 -2.76
CA ASN A 83 -27.41 2.86 -1.30
C ASN A 83 -26.55 1.80 -0.61
N ILE A 84 -26.53 0.57 -1.12
CA ILE A 84 -25.71 -0.52 -0.59
C ILE A 84 -24.22 -0.23 -0.82
N ILE A 85 -23.86 0.19 -2.04
CA ILE A 85 -22.48 0.52 -2.42
C ILE A 85 -21.97 1.73 -1.63
N LEU A 86 -22.74 2.80 -1.50
CA LEU A 86 -22.35 3.98 -0.72
C LEU A 86 -22.18 3.62 0.76
N ARG A 87 -23.06 2.78 1.32
CA ARG A 87 -22.93 2.31 2.70
C ARG A 87 -21.70 1.43 2.89
N TYR A 88 -21.37 0.58 1.93
CA TYR A 88 -20.14 -0.21 1.92
C TYR A 88 -18.89 0.68 1.86
N ILE A 89 -18.87 1.67 0.96
CA ILE A 89 -17.73 2.59 0.82
C ILE A 89 -17.56 3.40 2.12
N ASN A 90 -18.63 3.98 2.65
CA ASN A 90 -18.58 4.73 3.91
C ASN A 90 -18.10 3.86 5.08
N PHE A 91 -18.53 2.59 5.13
CA PHE A 91 -18.06 1.64 6.15
C PHE A 91 -16.59 1.29 5.97
N LYS A 92 -16.14 1.06 4.72
CA LYS A 92 -14.74 0.81 4.38
C LYS A 92 -13.87 1.99 4.78
N ASP A 93 -14.27 3.21 4.43
CA ASP A 93 -13.54 4.44 4.73
C ASP A 93 -13.50 4.69 6.25
N TYR A 94 -14.62 4.45 6.95
CA TYR A 94 -14.66 4.49 8.41
C TYR A 94 -13.72 3.47 9.07
N LEU A 95 -13.67 2.23 8.55
CA LEU A 95 -12.72 1.23 9.04
C LEU A 95 -11.28 1.62 8.74
N GLU A 96 -10.99 2.09 7.52
CA GLU A 96 -9.67 2.56 7.12
C GLU A 96 -9.19 3.68 8.05
N TYR A 97 -10.06 4.64 8.37
CA TYR A 97 -9.79 5.71 9.33
C TYR A 97 -9.49 5.18 10.74
N LYS A 98 -10.36 4.30 11.26
CA LYS A 98 -10.20 3.76 12.61
C LYS A 98 -8.92 2.91 12.75
N ILE A 99 -8.60 2.16 11.70
CA ILE A 99 -7.36 1.39 11.55
C ILE A 99 -6.16 2.34 11.49
N ARG A 100 -6.26 3.46 10.75
CA ARG A 100 -5.18 4.45 10.61
C ARG A 100 -4.82 5.09 11.96
N ILE A 101 -5.82 5.44 12.77
CA ILE A 101 -5.57 6.01 14.11
C ILE A 101 -4.83 5.02 15.01
N HIS A 102 -5.24 3.75 15.00
CA HIS A 102 -4.69 2.71 15.87
C HIS A 102 -3.62 1.87 15.17
N ILE A 103 -3.03 2.37 14.08
CA ILE A 103 -2.18 1.55 13.20
C ILE A 103 -0.95 1.02 13.92
N ARG A 104 -0.41 1.80 14.87
CA ARG A 104 0.73 1.40 15.70
C ARG A 104 0.37 0.21 16.59
N ASP A 105 -0.75 0.31 17.29
CA ASP A 105 -1.21 -0.73 18.22
C ASP A 105 -1.64 -1.99 17.45
N ILE A 106 -2.24 -1.83 16.26
CA ILE A 106 -2.55 -2.92 15.33
C ILE A 106 -1.27 -3.62 14.88
N SER A 107 -0.21 -2.88 14.53
CA SER A 107 1.08 -3.46 14.15
C SER A 107 1.69 -4.30 15.27
N GLU A 108 1.56 -3.88 16.54
CA GLU A 108 2.02 -4.65 17.70
C GLU A 108 1.21 -5.95 17.86
N VAL A 109 -0.12 -5.87 17.79
CA VAL A 109 -1.00 -7.05 17.88
C VAL A 109 -0.73 -8.03 16.74
N VAL A 110 -0.52 -7.55 15.51
CA VAL A 110 -0.22 -8.41 14.35
C VAL A 110 1.11 -9.15 14.54
N LEU A 111 2.17 -8.46 15.00
CA LEU A 111 3.46 -9.11 15.24
C LEU A 111 3.39 -10.14 16.37
N LEU A 112 2.62 -9.85 17.44
CA LEU A 112 2.42 -10.77 18.54
C LEU A 112 1.65 -12.02 18.08
N LEU A 113 0.55 -11.85 17.34
CA LEU A 113 -0.22 -12.96 16.78
C LEU A 113 0.63 -13.80 15.82
N LEU A 114 1.45 -13.15 14.99
CA LEU A 114 2.38 -13.82 14.08
C LEU A 114 3.36 -14.70 14.85
N LEU A 115 3.96 -14.17 15.93
CA LEU A 115 4.88 -14.92 16.79
C LEU A 115 4.21 -16.15 17.42
N ILE A 116 3.04 -15.96 18.05
CA ILE A 116 2.29 -17.05 18.69
C ILE A 116 1.93 -18.12 17.66
N THR A 117 1.44 -17.71 16.49
CA THR A 117 1.06 -18.64 15.42
C THR A 117 2.27 -19.43 14.92
N LEU A 118 3.42 -18.78 14.71
CA LEU A 118 4.63 -19.45 14.25
C LEU A 118 5.20 -20.42 15.28
N VAL A 119 5.15 -20.08 16.57
CA VAL A 119 5.56 -21.00 17.64
C VAL A 119 4.60 -22.20 17.68
N TYR A 120 3.29 -21.97 17.62
CA TYR A 120 2.29 -23.03 17.62
C TYR A 120 2.43 -23.97 16.42
N VAL A 121 2.63 -23.41 15.21
CA VAL A 121 2.88 -24.19 13.99
C VAL A 121 4.15 -25.02 14.14
N GLN A 122 5.24 -24.45 14.67
CA GLN A 122 6.48 -25.18 14.88
C GLN A 122 6.31 -26.35 15.86
N GLU A 123 5.58 -26.14 16.96
CA GLU A 123 5.28 -27.20 17.94
C GLU A 123 4.37 -28.28 17.35
N PHE A 124 3.30 -27.89 16.66
CA PHE A 124 2.33 -28.81 16.07
C PHE A 124 2.96 -29.72 15.01
N PHE A 125 3.78 -29.15 14.11
CA PHE A 125 4.46 -29.91 13.06
C PHE A 125 5.79 -30.50 13.50
N LYS A 126 6.22 -30.26 14.76
CA LYS A 126 7.54 -30.64 15.28
C LYS A 126 8.67 -30.26 14.33
N VAL A 127 8.64 -29.01 13.88
CA VAL A 127 9.65 -28.47 12.95
C VAL A 127 11.03 -28.65 13.57
N PRO A 128 12.04 -29.12 12.82
CA PRO A 128 13.40 -29.26 13.34
C PRO A 128 13.92 -27.92 13.86
N THR A 129 14.39 -27.91 15.11
CA THR A 129 14.97 -26.72 15.75
C THR A 129 16.48 -26.75 15.74
N VAL A 130 17.07 -25.56 15.80
CA VAL A 130 18.49 -25.41 16.11
C VAL A 130 18.69 -25.65 17.60
N SER A 131 19.19 -26.84 17.95
CA SER A 131 19.38 -27.20 19.36
C SER A 131 20.47 -26.37 20.00
N PHE A 132 20.15 -25.62 21.05
CA PHE A 132 21.13 -24.77 21.75
C PHE A 132 22.22 -25.56 22.47
N GLN A 133 21.95 -26.83 22.82
CA GLN A 133 22.92 -27.69 23.50
C GLN A 133 24.03 -28.22 22.57
N ASN A 134 23.72 -28.42 21.28
CA ASN A 134 24.69 -28.98 20.33
C ASN A 134 25.36 -27.93 19.44
N THR A 135 24.80 -26.72 19.36
CA THR A 135 25.39 -25.62 18.58
C THR A 135 26.25 -24.73 19.45
N ASN A 136 27.36 -24.26 18.90
CA ASN A 136 28.19 -23.31 19.61
C ASN A 136 27.45 -21.97 19.72
N ILE A 137 27.33 -21.43 20.94
CA ILE A 137 26.70 -20.13 21.19
C ILE A 137 27.34 -19.02 20.35
N VAL A 138 28.64 -19.13 20.07
CA VAL A 138 29.35 -18.18 19.19
C VAL A 138 28.75 -18.17 17.78
N GLU A 139 28.34 -19.32 17.23
CA GLU A 139 27.71 -19.41 15.91
C GLU A 139 26.32 -18.75 15.93
N LEU A 140 25.52 -19.00 16.96
CA LEU A 140 24.20 -18.38 17.15
C LEU A 140 24.33 -16.86 17.26
N ILE A 141 25.25 -16.37 18.10
CA ILE A 141 25.52 -14.93 18.23
C ILE A 141 26.04 -14.34 16.92
N SER A 142 26.89 -15.06 16.17
CA SER A 142 27.41 -14.59 14.88
C SER A 142 26.29 -14.42 13.84
N PHE A 143 25.33 -15.34 13.82
CA PHE A 143 24.13 -15.21 12.99
C PHE A 143 23.32 -13.97 13.40
N GLU A 144 23.10 -13.76 14.69
CA GLU A 144 22.37 -12.60 15.19
C GLU A 144 23.09 -11.27 14.89
N ILE A 145 24.42 -11.22 14.99
CA ILE A 145 25.20 -10.05 14.54
C ILE A 145 24.90 -9.75 13.06
N GLY A 146 24.77 -10.78 12.21
CA GLY A 146 24.32 -10.64 10.83
C GLY A 146 22.93 -10.01 10.73
N VAL A 147 21.96 -10.48 11.52
CA VAL A 147 20.60 -9.92 11.59
C VAL A 147 20.61 -8.44 12.04
N PHE A 148 21.40 -8.09 13.05
CA PHE A 148 21.56 -6.71 13.51
C PHE A 148 22.25 -5.82 12.47
N SER A 149 23.18 -6.37 11.67
CA SER A 149 23.82 -5.60 10.59
C SER A 149 22.81 -5.18 9.52
N LEU A 150 21.83 -6.04 9.21
CA LEU A 150 20.72 -5.70 8.30
C LEU A 150 19.85 -4.57 8.88
N TYR A 151 19.59 -4.60 10.19
CA TYR A 151 18.91 -3.50 10.87
C TYR A 151 19.69 -2.19 10.76
N GLY A 152 21.01 -2.24 11.00
CA GLY A 152 21.89 -1.09 10.88
C GLY A 152 21.89 -0.49 9.48
N ILE A 153 21.94 -1.33 8.44
CA ILE A 153 21.81 -0.90 7.03
C ILE A 153 20.47 -0.21 6.79
N TYR A 154 19.37 -0.76 7.30
CA TYR A 154 18.04 -0.16 7.18
C TYR A 154 17.97 1.21 7.86
N VAL A 155 18.47 1.34 9.09
CA VAL A 155 18.51 2.62 9.82
C VAL A 155 19.38 3.65 9.10
N GLY A 156 20.57 3.25 8.63
CA GLY A 156 21.43 4.13 7.82
C GLY A 156 20.76 4.59 6.53
N PHE A 157 19.99 3.71 5.89
CA PHE A 157 19.21 4.08 4.70
C PHE A 157 18.05 5.05 5.03
N LEU A 158 17.34 4.85 6.13
CA LEU A 158 16.33 5.81 6.60
C LEU A 158 16.94 7.17 6.88
N GLN A 159 18.11 7.22 7.52
CA GLN A 159 18.83 8.45 7.77
C GLN A 159 19.22 9.13 6.45
N PHE A 160 19.81 8.38 5.51
CA PHE A 160 20.15 8.88 4.18
C PHE A 160 18.91 9.47 3.46
N LEU A 161 17.78 8.76 3.48
CA LEU A 161 16.54 9.25 2.88
C LEU A 161 16.07 10.53 3.55
N THR A 162 16.06 10.58 4.88
CA THR A 162 15.58 11.74 5.65
C THR A 162 16.45 12.97 5.41
N GLU A 163 17.77 12.80 5.30
CA GLU A 163 18.72 13.89 5.03
C GLU A 163 18.67 14.36 3.57
N ASN A 164 18.40 13.47 2.62
CA ASN A 164 18.36 13.78 1.19
C ASN A 164 16.95 14.02 0.64
N ASP A 165 15.97 14.15 1.52
CA ASP A 165 14.58 14.32 1.16
C ASP A 165 14.29 15.72 0.59
N LYS A 166 14.53 15.87 -0.71
CA LYS A 166 14.23 17.09 -1.47
C LYS A 166 13.04 16.91 -2.42
N ALA A 167 12.45 15.72 -2.45
CA ALA A 167 11.36 15.38 -3.34
C ALA A 167 10.02 15.57 -2.62
N TYR A 168 9.56 16.82 -2.57
CA TYR A 168 8.23 17.16 -2.10
C TYR A 168 7.22 17.07 -3.26
N TYR A 169 5.99 16.70 -2.92
CA TYR A 169 4.83 16.87 -3.79
C TYR A 169 3.71 17.42 -2.95
N LEU A 170 3.26 18.64 -3.27
CA LEU A 170 2.17 19.30 -2.56
C LEU A 170 2.46 19.41 -1.05
N GLY A 171 3.72 19.75 -0.71
CA GLY A 171 4.19 19.90 0.67
C GLY A 171 4.36 18.59 1.45
N VAL A 172 4.13 17.42 0.80
CA VAL A 172 4.36 16.10 1.38
C VAL A 172 5.67 15.53 0.85
N SER A 173 6.54 15.12 1.76
CA SER A 173 7.70 14.31 1.44
C SER A 173 7.28 12.99 0.77
N LYS A 174 7.73 12.76 -0.47
CA LYS A 174 7.46 11.51 -1.19
C LYS A 174 8.06 10.31 -0.46
N THR A 175 9.28 10.46 0.05
CA THR A 175 10.00 9.36 0.72
C THR A 175 9.31 8.99 2.03
N LYS A 176 8.94 9.97 2.85
CA LYS A 176 8.18 9.77 4.08
C LYS A 176 6.82 9.14 3.81
N PHE A 177 6.11 9.62 2.78
CA PHE A 177 4.82 9.05 2.39
C PHE A 177 4.95 7.55 2.01
N MET A 178 5.94 7.19 1.21
CA MET A 178 6.19 5.79 0.84
C MET A 178 6.53 4.91 2.05
N LEU A 179 7.34 5.42 2.98
CA LEU A 179 7.69 4.73 4.23
C LEU A 179 6.47 4.56 5.14
N ASP A 180 5.67 5.61 5.30
CA ASP A 180 4.48 5.61 6.14
C ASP A 180 3.37 4.72 5.60
N LYS A 181 3.28 4.54 4.28
CA LYS A 181 2.34 3.61 3.63
C LYS A 181 2.76 2.14 3.78
N SER A 182 4.06 1.84 3.91
CA SER A 182 4.56 0.47 4.01
C SER A 182 4.30 -0.16 5.38
N ILE A 183 3.70 -1.35 5.38
CA ILE A 183 3.50 -2.13 6.60
C ILE A 183 4.82 -2.55 7.25
N TRP A 184 5.84 -2.86 6.44
CA TRP A 184 7.15 -3.32 6.91
C TRP A 184 7.87 -2.22 7.68
N SER A 185 7.85 -0.99 7.16
CA SER A 185 8.43 0.16 7.84
C SER A 185 7.62 0.59 9.08
N ARG A 186 6.35 0.17 9.19
CA ARG A 186 5.56 0.37 10.41
C ARG A 186 5.92 -0.67 11.47
N PHE A 187 6.15 -1.92 11.11
CA PHE A 187 6.58 -2.95 12.04
C PHE A 187 7.89 -2.60 12.74
N THR A 188 8.88 -2.06 12.04
CA THR A 188 10.17 -1.65 12.66
C THR A 188 10.02 -0.55 13.69
N ARG A 189 8.98 0.29 13.59
CA ARG A 189 8.69 1.37 14.54
C ARG A 189 7.86 0.91 15.75
N ALA A 190 7.32 -0.30 15.73
CA ALA A 190 6.54 -0.86 16.82
C ALA A 190 7.45 -1.23 18.02
N LYS A 191 6.97 -1.07 19.25
CA LYS A 191 7.77 -1.44 20.44
C LYS A 191 8.02 -2.94 20.47
N PHE A 192 7.01 -3.73 20.10
CA PHE A 192 7.11 -5.19 20.07
C PHE A 192 8.17 -5.70 19.10
N PHE A 193 8.47 -4.97 18.01
CA PHE A 193 9.58 -5.33 17.12
C PHE A 193 10.94 -5.25 17.82
N HIS A 194 11.15 -4.25 18.66
CA HIS A 194 12.39 -4.13 19.44
C HIS A 194 12.48 -5.22 20.52
N ILE A 195 11.33 -5.65 21.06
CA ILE A 195 11.26 -6.82 21.94
C ILE A 195 11.64 -8.09 21.16
N LEU A 196 11.07 -8.33 19.98
CA LEU A 196 11.45 -9.44 19.09
C LEU A 196 12.95 -9.47 18.83
N LEU A 197 13.54 -8.32 18.51
CA LEU A 197 14.96 -8.16 18.24
C LEU A 197 15.82 -8.42 19.49
N PHE A 198 15.34 -8.04 20.67
CA PHE A 198 15.97 -8.42 21.94
C PHE A 198 15.85 -9.94 22.21
N LEU A 199 14.71 -10.56 21.89
CA LEU A 199 14.50 -12.00 22.07
C LEU A 199 15.48 -12.83 21.22
N THR A 200 15.85 -12.37 20.03
CA THR A 200 16.79 -13.12 19.18
C THR A 200 18.17 -13.27 19.82
N VAL A 201 18.61 -12.31 20.64
CA VAL A 201 19.87 -12.39 21.39
C VAL A 201 19.68 -13.04 22.77
N ALA A 202 18.58 -12.73 23.45
CA ALA A 202 18.36 -13.18 24.81
C ALA A 202 18.11 -14.70 24.89
N MET A 203 17.38 -15.29 23.93
CA MET A 203 16.99 -16.70 24.00
C MET A 203 18.18 -17.68 23.99
N PRO A 204 19.19 -17.55 23.11
CA PRO A 204 20.38 -18.39 23.15
C PRO A 204 21.16 -18.23 24.46
N VAL A 205 21.24 -17.01 25.02
CA VAL A 205 21.96 -16.76 26.28
C VAL A 205 21.21 -17.35 27.47
N LEU A 206 19.88 -17.23 27.50
CA LEU A 206 19.03 -17.78 28.56
C LEU A 206 19.01 -19.31 28.58
N SER A 207 19.30 -19.95 27.44
CA SER A 207 19.39 -21.42 27.34
C SER A 207 20.45 -22.03 28.27
N ASN A 208 21.51 -21.28 28.61
CA ASN A 208 22.54 -21.72 29.56
C ASN A 208 22.03 -21.84 31.00
N PHE A 209 20.92 -21.17 31.32
CA PHE A 209 20.39 -21.11 32.68
C PHE A 209 19.17 -22.02 32.89
N ILE A 210 18.51 -22.46 31.81
CA ILE A 210 17.24 -23.20 31.86
C ILE A 210 17.39 -24.57 31.20
N HIS A 211 17.06 -25.65 31.91
CA HIS A 211 17.23 -27.03 31.40
C HIS A 211 16.22 -27.47 30.33
N GLN A 212 15.07 -26.79 30.20
CA GLN A 212 14.09 -27.04 29.14
C GLN A 212 14.27 -26.01 28.01
N THR A 213 15.14 -26.31 27.04
CA THR A 213 15.49 -25.38 25.96
C THR A 213 14.54 -25.45 24.76
N ASN A 214 13.78 -26.53 24.56
CA ASN A 214 12.98 -26.73 23.35
C ASN A 214 12.01 -25.56 23.05
N TYR A 215 11.34 -25.04 24.06
CA TYR A 215 10.44 -23.89 23.89
C TYR A 215 11.19 -22.58 23.59
N LEU A 216 12.38 -22.41 24.17
CA LEU A 216 13.25 -21.26 23.88
C LEU A 216 13.78 -21.31 22.45
N GLU A 217 14.08 -22.51 21.93
CA GLU A 217 14.51 -22.73 20.55
C GLU A 217 13.42 -22.37 19.55
N TYR A 218 12.16 -22.77 19.79
CA TYR A 218 11.03 -22.38 18.96
C TYR A 218 10.77 -20.87 18.96
N ILE A 219 10.84 -20.23 20.14
CA ILE A 219 10.67 -18.78 20.26
C ILE A 219 11.78 -18.05 19.52
N TRP A 220 13.03 -18.48 19.70
CA TRP A 220 14.19 -17.91 19.01
C TRP A 220 14.04 -18.03 17.50
N GLN A 221 13.81 -19.23 16.98
CA GLN A 221 13.67 -19.49 15.55
C GLN A 221 12.48 -18.73 14.93
N ALA A 222 11.36 -18.63 15.64
CA ALA A 222 10.23 -17.80 15.23
C ALA A 222 10.63 -16.31 15.17
N SER A 223 11.26 -15.80 16.23
CA SER A 223 11.65 -14.39 16.34
C SER A 223 12.66 -13.99 15.26
N SER A 224 13.75 -14.75 15.11
CA SER A 224 14.77 -14.49 14.10
C SER A 224 14.20 -14.64 12.69
N GLY A 225 13.32 -15.62 12.45
CA GLY A 225 12.62 -15.78 11.17
C GLY A 225 11.73 -14.59 10.80
N ILE A 226 10.92 -14.10 11.75
CA ILE A 226 10.08 -12.90 11.54
C ILE A 226 10.95 -11.69 11.20
N VAL A 227 12.02 -11.47 11.97
CA VAL A 227 12.91 -10.32 11.80
C VAL A 227 13.60 -10.36 10.43
N VAL A 228 14.13 -11.51 10.01
CA VAL A 228 14.77 -11.69 8.70
C VAL A 228 13.77 -11.43 7.56
N ILE A 229 12.55 -11.96 7.65
CA ILE A 229 11.51 -11.73 6.63
C ILE A 229 11.20 -10.23 6.52
N ILE A 230 11.01 -9.54 7.65
CA ILE A 230 10.79 -8.10 7.66
C ILE A 230 11.94 -7.38 6.97
N TYR A 231 13.20 -7.74 7.23
CA TYR A 231 14.36 -7.11 6.58
C TYR A 231 14.44 -7.35 5.08
N ILE A 232 14.11 -8.54 4.58
CA ILE A 232 14.08 -8.79 3.13
C ILE A 232 13.08 -7.85 2.45
N TYR A 233 11.88 -7.69 3.03
CA TYR A 233 10.87 -6.79 2.48
C TYR A 233 11.25 -5.30 2.62
N LEU A 234 11.93 -4.93 3.71
CA LEU A 234 12.46 -3.58 3.88
C LEU A 234 13.57 -3.27 2.88
N LEU A 235 14.46 -4.22 2.60
CA LEU A 235 15.49 -4.04 1.58
C LEU A 235 14.86 -3.81 0.20
N LYS A 236 13.84 -4.60 -0.15
CA LYS A 236 13.06 -4.41 -1.37
C LYS A 236 12.45 -3.00 -1.44
N LEU A 237 11.87 -2.53 -0.33
CA LEU A 237 11.33 -1.18 -0.23
C LEU A 237 12.43 -0.12 -0.39
N ASN A 238 13.55 -0.29 0.30
CA ASN A 238 14.67 0.64 0.27
C ASN A 238 15.20 0.79 -1.16
N ILE A 239 15.42 -0.31 -1.87
CA ILE A 239 15.82 -0.28 -3.28
C ILE A 239 14.78 0.44 -4.13
N SER A 240 13.48 0.19 -3.91
CA SER A 240 12.42 0.86 -4.66
C SER A 240 12.36 2.37 -4.40
N VAL A 241 12.51 2.81 -3.14
CA VAL A 241 12.54 4.23 -2.79
C VAL A 241 13.80 4.88 -3.34
N ALA A 242 14.97 4.24 -3.17
CA ALA A 242 16.23 4.72 -3.72
C ALA A 242 16.14 4.91 -5.22
N TYR A 243 15.65 3.90 -5.95
CA TYR A 243 15.46 3.97 -7.40
C TYR A 243 14.56 5.13 -7.79
N ASN A 244 13.44 5.34 -7.09
CA ASN A 244 12.53 6.45 -7.36
C ASN A 244 13.19 7.81 -7.09
N VAL A 245 13.91 7.96 -5.98
CA VAL A 245 14.64 9.20 -5.63
C VAL A 245 15.75 9.49 -6.65
N PHE A 246 16.56 8.50 -7.00
CA PHE A 246 17.63 8.65 -7.98
C PHE A 246 17.10 8.93 -9.38
N ARG A 247 16.02 8.26 -9.82
CA ARG A 247 15.36 8.57 -11.09
C ARG A 247 14.85 10.00 -11.11
N LEU A 248 14.17 10.43 -10.05
CA LEU A 248 13.68 11.82 -9.94
C LEU A 248 14.83 12.82 -9.98
N ASN A 249 15.94 12.56 -9.27
CA ASN A 249 17.10 13.44 -9.28
C ASN A 249 17.82 13.45 -10.65
N ALA A 250 17.95 12.30 -11.31
CA ALA A 250 18.56 12.18 -12.63
C ALA A 250 17.71 12.88 -13.71
N GLU A 251 16.38 12.74 -13.66
CA GLU A 251 15.48 13.46 -14.56
C GLU A 251 15.53 14.97 -14.32
N VAL A 252 15.63 15.42 -13.06
CA VAL A 252 15.81 16.84 -12.73
C VAL A 252 17.12 17.36 -13.33
N ILE A 253 18.23 16.65 -13.14
CA ILE A 253 19.54 17.05 -13.67
C ILE A 253 19.53 17.07 -15.21
N HIS A 254 19.04 16.00 -15.84
CA HIS A 254 18.99 15.88 -17.29
C HIS A 254 18.14 16.99 -17.92
N LYS A 255 17.02 17.37 -17.29
CA LYS A 255 16.14 18.44 -17.79
C LYS A 255 16.65 19.85 -17.45
N LYS A 256 17.40 20.02 -16.35
CA LYS A 256 18.07 21.29 -16.02
C LYS A 256 19.18 21.61 -17.03
N ILE A 257 19.86 20.58 -17.54
CA ILE A 257 20.83 20.68 -18.63
C ILE A 257 20.14 20.97 -19.98
N GLN A 258 18.90 20.47 -20.17
CA GLN A 258 18.14 20.66 -21.40
C GLN A 258 17.42 22.03 -21.50
N ASN A 259 17.17 22.70 -20.37
CA ASN A 259 16.33 23.90 -20.27
C ASN A 259 17.10 25.21 -20.00
N GLN A 260 18.38 25.32 -20.40
CA GLN A 260 19.06 26.62 -20.37
C GLN A 260 18.43 27.66 -21.33
N ASP A 261 17.54 27.25 -22.25
CA ASP A 261 17.10 28.11 -23.37
C ASP A 261 15.60 28.44 -23.49
N SER A 262 14.69 28.08 -22.56
CA SER A 262 13.30 28.62 -22.69
C SER A 262 12.49 28.72 -21.40
N SER A 263 12.11 29.95 -21.06
CA SER A 263 11.12 30.28 -20.04
C SER A 263 9.71 30.21 -20.65
N SER A 264 8.87 29.26 -20.22
CA SER A 264 7.42 29.45 -20.28
C SER A 264 6.72 28.62 -19.19
N THR A 265 6.01 29.31 -18.32
CA THR A 265 5.21 28.79 -17.19
C THR A 265 4.22 27.69 -17.63
N GLU A 266 3.76 27.74 -18.87
CA GLU A 266 2.85 26.76 -19.47
C GLU A 266 3.53 25.42 -19.80
N MET A 267 4.81 25.46 -20.17
CA MET A 267 5.61 24.25 -20.39
C MET A 267 5.97 23.60 -19.05
N ILE A 268 6.23 24.39 -18.01
CA ILE A 268 6.41 23.89 -16.62
C ILE A 268 5.14 23.17 -16.13
N LYS A 269 3.96 23.71 -16.45
CA LYS A 269 2.65 23.09 -16.13
C LYS A 269 2.44 21.75 -16.86
N LYS A 270 2.68 21.70 -18.18
CA LYS A 270 2.67 20.45 -18.97
C LYS A 270 3.71 19.43 -18.49
N LEU A 271 4.89 19.91 -18.08
CA LEU A 271 5.94 19.06 -17.52
C LEU A 271 5.56 18.50 -16.15
N ARG A 272 4.80 19.23 -15.32
CA ARG A 272 4.24 18.72 -14.05
C ARG A 272 3.20 17.63 -14.28
N GLU A 273 2.32 17.79 -15.27
CA GLU A 273 1.34 16.77 -15.64
C GLU A 273 2.01 15.48 -16.16
N LEU A 274 3.05 15.62 -16.99
CA LEU A 274 3.85 14.47 -17.46
C LEU A 274 4.74 13.84 -16.37
N ARG A 275 4.96 14.53 -15.25
CA ARG A 275 5.79 14.09 -14.11
C ARG A 275 5.00 13.31 -13.06
N LYS A 276 3.66 13.26 -13.16
CA LYS A 276 2.83 12.51 -12.22
C LYS A 276 3.22 11.03 -12.26
N THR A 277 3.98 10.59 -11.26
CA THR A 277 4.22 9.18 -11.01
C THR A 277 3.00 8.58 -10.31
N SER A 278 2.88 7.25 -10.31
CA SER A 278 1.84 6.57 -9.53
C SER A 278 1.87 6.96 -8.05
N VAL A 279 3.04 7.31 -7.51
CA VAL A 279 3.19 7.80 -6.14
C VAL A 279 2.59 9.19 -5.96
N ASP A 280 2.69 10.07 -6.97
CA ASP A 280 2.13 11.42 -6.93
C ASP A 280 0.60 11.40 -6.96
N GLU A 281 0.04 10.50 -7.75
CA GLU A 281 -1.40 10.24 -7.80
C GLU A 281 -1.89 9.69 -6.45
N GLU A 282 -1.17 8.74 -5.85
CA GLU A 282 -1.49 8.24 -4.51
C GLU A 282 -1.41 9.32 -3.43
N ILE A 283 -0.44 10.24 -3.49
CA ILE A 283 -0.34 11.37 -2.57
C ILE A 283 -1.53 12.32 -2.77
N SER A 284 -1.90 12.63 -4.02
CA SER A 284 -3.05 13.49 -4.34
C SER A 284 -4.34 12.91 -3.76
N ILE A 285 -4.60 11.62 -3.96
CA ILE A 285 -5.77 10.92 -3.42
C ILE A 285 -5.75 10.94 -1.89
N TYR A 286 -4.59 10.69 -1.29
CA TYR A 286 -4.41 10.74 0.16
C TYR A 286 -4.75 12.13 0.72
N LEU A 287 -4.27 13.20 0.07
CA LEU A 287 -4.55 14.58 0.46
C LEU A 287 -6.04 14.91 0.35
N GLN A 288 -6.70 14.52 -0.75
CA GLN A 288 -8.14 14.73 -0.91
C GLN A 288 -8.96 14.04 0.20
N ARG A 289 -8.61 12.80 0.56
CA ARG A 289 -9.27 12.07 1.66
C ARG A 289 -9.09 12.78 3.00
N GLU A 290 -7.84 13.09 3.35
CA GLU A 290 -7.51 13.78 4.59
C GLU A 290 -8.26 15.12 4.67
N MET A 291 -8.31 15.86 3.55
CA MET A 291 -9.03 17.12 3.49
C MET A 291 -10.53 16.97 3.64
N LYS A 292 -11.13 15.98 2.97
CA LYS A 292 -12.55 15.68 3.09
C LYS A 292 -12.94 15.40 4.53
N GLU A 293 -12.18 14.54 5.20
CA GLU A 293 -12.43 14.19 6.60
C GLU A 293 -12.30 15.41 7.53
N LEU A 294 -11.22 16.17 7.39
CA LEU A 294 -10.98 17.36 8.21
C LEU A 294 -12.08 18.40 7.99
N PHE A 295 -12.44 18.68 6.74
CA PHE A 295 -13.51 19.62 6.40
C PHE A 295 -14.82 19.23 7.09
N TRP A 296 -15.27 17.99 6.94
CA TRP A 296 -16.53 17.54 7.57
C TRP A 296 -16.47 17.49 9.10
N LYS A 297 -15.30 17.21 9.68
CA LYS A 297 -15.09 17.27 11.13
C LYS A 297 -15.25 18.70 11.65
N VAL A 298 -14.62 19.67 10.98
CA VAL A 298 -14.71 21.10 11.31
C VAL A 298 -16.13 21.61 11.09
N TYR A 299 -16.74 21.28 9.95
CA TYR A 299 -18.10 21.69 9.61
C TYR A 299 -19.14 21.25 10.65
N LYS A 300 -19.02 20.02 11.20
CA LYS A 300 -19.95 19.50 12.21
C LYS A 300 -19.83 20.15 13.58
N LYS A 301 -18.66 20.70 13.92
CA LYS A 301 -18.34 21.26 15.24
C LYS A 301 -17.40 22.47 15.09
N PRO A 302 -17.91 23.58 14.54
CA PRO A 302 -17.07 24.71 14.18
C PRO A 302 -16.40 25.34 15.41
N ASP A 303 -17.13 25.50 16.51
CA ASP A 303 -16.67 26.14 17.74
C ASP A 303 -15.48 25.41 18.42
N GLU A 304 -15.28 24.13 18.10
CA GLU A 304 -14.23 23.28 18.70
C GLU A 304 -12.98 23.17 17.81
N TYR A 305 -13.13 23.27 16.49
CA TYR A 305 -12.07 22.85 15.55
C TYR A 305 -11.65 23.90 14.52
N VAL A 306 -12.41 24.99 14.30
CA VAL A 306 -12.09 26.00 13.26
C VAL A 306 -10.74 26.65 13.51
N ASP A 307 -10.48 27.16 14.72
CA ASP A 307 -9.24 27.86 15.02
C ASP A 307 -8.03 26.96 14.83
N ASN A 308 -8.09 25.71 15.31
CA ASN A 308 -7.03 24.72 15.11
C ASN A 308 -6.85 24.34 13.63
N PHE A 309 -7.94 24.23 12.87
CA PHE A 309 -7.84 23.89 11.46
C PHE A 309 -7.19 25.00 10.63
N VAL A 310 -7.57 26.26 10.88
CA VAL A 310 -7.02 27.41 10.16
C VAL A 310 -5.56 27.67 10.57
N SER A 311 -5.28 27.74 11.88
CA SER A 311 -3.96 28.12 12.40
C SER A 311 -2.92 26.98 12.36
N VAL A 312 -3.33 25.72 12.56
CA VAL A 312 -2.37 24.61 12.67
C VAL A 312 -2.30 23.80 11.38
N PHE A 313 -3.43 23.54 10.73
CA PHE A 313 -3.43 22.66 9.57
C PHE A 313 -3.13 23.44 8.28
N LEU A 314 -3.92 24.49 7.98
CA LEU A 314 -3.72 25.27 6.76
C LEU A 314 -2.40 26.04 6.80
N GLU A 315 -2.11 26.75 7.88
CA GLU A 315 -0.90 27.57 7.96
C GLU A 315 0.38 26.72 7.84
N ASN A 316 0.51 25.63 8.60
CA ASN A 316 1.71 24.78 8.54
C ASN A 316 1.86 24.07 7.18
N ARG A 317 0.78 23.58 6.57
CA ARG A 317 0.85 22.91 5.25
C ARG A 317 1.16 23.91 4.14
N PHE A 318 0.51 25.07 4.12
CA PHE A 318 0.76 26.10 3.09
C PHE A 318 2.17 26.71 3.20
N LEU A 319 2.75 26.76 4.39
CA LEU A 319 4.15 27.17 4.58
C LEU A 319 5.15 26.15 4.01
N LEU A 320 4.81 24.86 4.04
CA LEU A 320 5.64 23.78 3.49
C LEU A 320 5.49 23.60 1.97
N ILE A 321 4.55 24.29 1.34
CA ILE A 321 4.30 24.25 -0.10
C ILE A 321 4.95 25.45 -0.77
N ASP A 322 5.84 25.19 -1.74
CA ASP A 322 6.43 26.21 -2.59
C ASP A 322 5.35 27.06 -3.26
N VAL A 323 5.59 28.37 -3.41
CA VAL A 323 4.60 29.31 -3.96
C VAL A 323 4.06 28.85 -5.32
N GLU A 324 4.92 28.24 -6.13
CA GLU A 324 4.57 27.70 -7.45
C GLU A 324 3.69 26.44 -7.38
N GLU A 325 3.67 25.71 -6.27
CA GLU A 325 2.89 24.48 -6.05
C GLU A 325 1.52 24.73 -5.41
N ARG A 326 1.28 25.91 -4.83
CA ARG A 326 0.04 26.22 -4.09
C ARG A 326 -1.21 26.11 -4.96
N ASN A 327 -1.13 26.56 -6.21
CA ASN A 327 -2.27 26.46 -7.14
C ASN A 327 -2.59 25.00 -7.47
N ASP A 328 -1.57 24.17 -7.63
CA ASP A 328 -1.76 22.73 -7.90
C ASP A 328 -2.29 22.02 -6.65
N PHE A 329 -1.90 22.46 -5.45
CA PHE A 329 -2.45 21.95 -4.19
C PHE A 329 -3.95 22.27 -4.07
N VAL A 330 -4.33 23.53 -4.27
CA VAL A 330 -5.74 23.95 -4.26
C VAL A 330 -6.53 23.19 -5.31
N TYR A 331 -6.00 23.09 -6.54
CA TYR A 331 -6.61 22.30 -7.59
C TYR A 331 -6.77 20.83 -7.18
N SER A 332 -5.73 20.21 -6.61
CA SER A 332 -5.79 18.80 -6.19
C SER A 332 -6.85 18.54 -5.13
N ILE A 333 -7.18 19.51 -4.27
CA ILE A 333 -8.18 19.34 -3.21
C ILE A 333 -9.60 19.57 -3.72
N PHE A 334 -9.78 20.58 -4.57
CA PHE A 334 -11.10 21.09 -4.96
C PHE A 334 -11.52 20.75 -6.39
N HIS A 335 -10.65 20.11 -7.18
CA HIS A 335 -11.05 19.64 -8.51
C HIS A 335 -12.07 18.51 -8.37
N GLU A 336 -13.17 18.60 -9.11
CA GLU A 336 -14.17 17.54 -9.18
C GLU A 336 -13.66 16.37 -10.02
N GLU A 337 -13.28 15.29 -9.33
CA GLU A 337 -13.17 13.98 -9.96
C GLU A 337 -14.48 13.25 -9.73
N TYR A 338 -15.28 13.15 -10.79
CA TYR A 338 -16.40 12.22 -10.82
C TYR A 338 -15.84 10.80 -10.58
N TRP A 339 -16.61 9.92 -9.95
CA TRP A 339 -16.31 8.48 -9.75
C TRP A 339 -15.53 8.08 -8.49
N GLU A 340 -15.02 9.03 -7.71
CA GLU A 340 -14.18 8.74 -6.54
C GLU A 340 -14.78 9.34 -5.25
N ASN A 341 -15.34 8.48 -4.39
CA ASN A 341 -16.07 8.87 -3.17
C ASN A 341 -15.19 9.56 -2.10
N TYR A 342 -13.91 9.80 -2.38
CA TYR A 342 -13.00 10.55 -1.51
C TYR A 342 -12.91 12.04 -1.86
N ASN A 343 -13.43 12.46 -3.00
CA ASN A 343 -13.31 13.83 -3.46
C ASN A 343 -14.11 14.80 -2.58
N LEU A 344 -13.46 15.85 -2.07
CA LEU A 344 -14.09 16.83 -1.18
C LEU A 344 -15.12 17.66 -1.95
N ALA A 345 -14.77 18.17 -3.14
CA ALA A 345 -15.66 19.00 -3.95
C ALA A 345 -16.96 18.28 -4.30
N TYR A 346 -16.86 17.04 -4.80
CA TYR A 346 -18.02 16.19 -5.05
C TYR A 346 -18.88 15.97 -3.79
N SER A 347 -18.24 15.78 -2.63
CA SER A 347 -19.00 15.58 -1.38
C SER A 347 -19.74 16.83 -0.89
N ILE A 348 -19.19 18.02 -1.18
CA ILE A 348 -19.87 19.29 -0.90
C ILE A 348 -21.05 19.46 -1.86
N ASP A 349 -20.85 19.18 -3.15
CA ASP A 349 -21.88 19.26 -4.18
C ASP A 349 -23.06 18.30 -3.89
N GLU A 350 -22.79 17.07 -3.44
CA GLU A 350 -23.87 16.13 -3.04
C GLU A 350 -24.66 16.62 -1.80
N TYR A 351 -24.08 17.48 -0.96
CA TYR A 351 -24.73 17.99 0.25
C TYR A 351 -25.59 19.24 -0.02
N LEU A 352 -25.23 20.05 -1.01
CA LEU A 352 -25.97 21.26 -1.43
C LEU A 352 -27.21 20.89 -2.24
#